data_AF-G8TBS3-F1
#
_entry.id   AF-G8TBS3-F1
#
_cell.length_a   1.000
_cell.length_b   1.000
_cell.length_c   1.000
_cell.angle_alpha   90.00
_cell.angle_beta   90.00
_cell.angle_gamma   90.00
#
_symmetry.space_group_name_H-M   'P 1'
#
loop_
_entity.id
_entity.type
_entity.pdbx_description
1 polymer ?
#
loop_
_entity_poly.entity_id
_entity_poly.type
_entity_poly.pdbx_seq_one_letter_code
_entity_poly.pdbx_strand_id
1 'polypeptide(L)' 'MDHTYQQTDLQTLIDLLAEETEKYTRAFAIGSLKESNQHKVNINALVEEINTRKHKEAVRIAEQGDLKMSDNFPCC' A
#
# COMPACT_ATOMS: atom_id res chain seq x y z
N MET A 1 1.10 2.02 16.40
CA MET A 1 0.73 1.89 14.97
C MET A 1 -0.54 1.07 14.95
N ASP A 2 -1.59 1.59 14.35
CA ASP A 2 -2.95 1.02 14.43
C ASP A 2 -3.00 -0.36 13.77
N HIS A 3 -3.30 -1.39 14.56
CA HIS A 3 -3.33 -2.79 14.12
C HIS A 3 -4.51 -3.11 13.18
N THR A 4 -5.44 -2.16 13.01
CA THR A 4 -6.67 -2.29 12.23
C THR A 4 -6.41 -2.59 10.75
N TYR A 5 -5.28 -2.15 10.19
CA TYR A 5 -5.00 -2.36 8.77
C TYR A 5 -4.32 -3.70 8.47
N GLN A 6 -3.68 -4.34 9.44
CA GLN A 6 -2.81 -5.53 9.21
C GLN A 6 -3.55 -6.77 8.69
N GLN A 7 -4.86 -6.90 8.92
CA GLN A 7 -5.67 -8.04 8.46
C GLN A 7 -6.50 -7.77 7.19
N THR A 8 -6.57 -6.53 6.73
CA THR A 8 -7.37 -6.16 5.55
C THR A 8 -6.70 -6.60 4.26
N ASP A 9 -7.42 -7.10 3.27
CA ASP A 9 -6.87 -7.38 1.94
C ASP A 9 -6.34 -6.11 1.26
N LEU A 10 -5.36 -6.27 0.36
CA LEU A 10 -4.78 -5.13 -0.37
C LEU A 10 -5.84 -4.35 -1.15
N GLN A 11 -6.83 -5.05 -1.71
CA GLN A 11 -7.94 -4.42 -2.42
C GLN A 11 -8.77 -3.54 -1.47
N THR A 12 -9.08 -4.02 -0.27
CA THR A 12 -9.81 -3.23 0.73
C THR A 12 -9.02 -2.00 1.18
N LEU A 13 -7.70 -2.08 1.28
CA LEU A 13 -6.86 -0.90 1.57
C LEU A 13 -6.95 0.15 0.45
N ILE A 14 -7.04 -0.28 -0.81
CA ILE A 14 -7.22 0.63 -1.95
C ILE A 14 -8.62 1.26 -1.92
N ASP A 15 -9.65 0.48 -1.60
CA ASP A 15 -11.02 0.98 -1.49
C ASP A 15 -11.15 2.03 -0.36
N LEU A 16 -10.55 1.74 0.81
CA LEU A 16 -10.48 2.69 1.93
C LEU A 16 -9.70 3.96 1.57
N LEU A 17 -8.62 3.84 0.80
CA LEU A 17 -7.86 5.00 0.32
C LEU A 17 -8.70 5.89 -0.59
N ALA A 18 -9.48 5.29 -1.49
CA ALA A 18 -10.39 6.03 -2.36
C ALA A 18 -11.46 6.77 -1.53
N GLU A 19 -12.05 6.10 -0.54
CA GLU A 19 -13.06 6.69 0.35
C GLU A 19 -12.50 7.87 1.17
N GLU A 20 -11.33 7.70 1.81
CA GLU A 20 -10.71 8.78 2.58
C GLU A 20 -10.29 9.96 1.70
N THR A 21 -9.91 9.70 0.44
CA THR A 21 -9.60 10.75 -0.55
C THR A 21 -10.86 11.54 -0.96
N GLU A 22 -12.00 10.87 -1.12
CA GLU A 22 -13.28 11.54 -1.36
C GLU A 22 -13.66 12.44 -0.17
N LYS A 23 -13.55 11.91 1.06
CA LYS A 23 -13.82 12.67 2.29
C LYS A 23 -12.89 13.86 2.46
N TYR A 24 -11.60 13.68 2.20
CA TYR A 24 -10.61 14.77 2.17
C TYR A 24 -11.05 15.87 1.19
N THR A 25 -11.41 15.50 -0.03
CA THR A 25 -11.81 16.44 -1.08
C THR A 25 -13.07 17.20 -0.68
N ARG A 26 -14.07 16.51 -0.10
CA ARG A 26 -15.27 17.14 0.43
C ARG A 26 -14.96 18.10 1.57
N ALA A 27 -14.16 17.67 2.56
CA ALA A 27 -13.76 18.48 3.71
C ALA A 27 -12.97 19.73 3.29
N PHE A 28 -12.09 19.58 2.30
CA PHE A 28 -11.35 20.68 1.70
C PHE A 28 -12.27 21.65 0.97
N ALA A 29 -13.22 21.15 0.18
CA ALA A 29 -14.18 21.97 -0.58
C ALA A 29 -15.10 22.81 0.33
N ILE A 30 -15.48 22.29 1.50
CA ILE A 30 -16.29 23.03 2.49
C ILE A 30 -15.44 23.93 3.41
N GLY A 31 -14.11 23.97 3.24
CA GLY A 31 -13.21 24.78 4.05
C GLY A 31 -12.94 24.24 5.46
N SER A 32 -13.25 22.97 5.73
CA SER A 32 -13.03 22.34 7.03
C SER A 32 -11.58 21.87 7.16
N LEU A 33 -10.69 22.81 7.54
CA LEU A 33 -9.25 22.54 7.62
C LEU A 33 -8.91 21.40 8.60
N LYS A 34 -9.61 21.34 9.74
CA LYS A 34 -9.40 20.31 10.76
C LYS A 34 -9.74 18.90 10.23
N GLU A 35 -10.88 18.74 9.56
CA GLU A 35 -11.27 17.44 8.98
C GLU A 35 -10.38 17.08 7.79
N SER A 36 -10.04 18.06 6.94
CA SER A 36 -9.12 17.80 5.82
C SER A 36 -7.75 17.32 6.30
N ASN A 37 -7.22 17.89 7.41
CA ASN A 37 -5.97 17.43 7.99
C ASN A 37 -6.10 16.01 8.60
N GLN A 38 -7.23 15.68 9.21
CA GLN A 38 -7.48 14.34 9.72
C GLN A 38 -7.51 13.30 8.60
N HIS A 39 -8.27 13.56 7.53
CA HIS A 39 -8.32 12.66 6.37
C HIS A 39 -6.97 12.54 5.68
N LYS A 40 -6.18 13.63 5.62
CA LYS A 40 -4.81 13.58 5.10
C LYS A 40 -3.90 12.65 5.91
N VAL A 41 -4.01 12.65 7.24
CA VAL A 41 -3.25 11.71 8.10
C VAL A 41 -3.67 10.26 7.81
N ASN A 42 -4.97 10.01 7.68
CA ASN A 42 -5.49 8.67 7.37
C ASN A 42 -5.01 8.18 6.00
N ILE A 43 -5.07 9.04 4.97
CA ILE A 43 -4.56 8.76 3.62
C ILE A 43 -3.08 8.39 3.67
N ASN A 44 -2.26 9.16 4.39
CA ASN A 44 -0.83 8.88 4.50
C ASN A 44 -0.57 7.50 5.14
N ALA A 45 -1.30 7.15 6.20
CA ALA A 45 -1.18 5.84 6.84
C ALA A 45 -1.57 4.69 5.89
N LEU A 46 -2.65 4.86 5.11
CA LEU A 46 -3.08 3.87 4.11
C LEU A 46 -2.03 3.70 3.00
N VAL A 47 -1.47 4.79 2.50
CA VAL A 47 -0.42 4.77 1.47
C VAL A 47 0.85 4.07 1.98
N GLU A 48 1.25 4.34 3.23
CA GLU A 48 2.42 3.69 3.85
C GLU A 48 2.22 2.17 3.97
N GLU A 49 1.05 1.72 4.40
CA GLU A 49 0.72 0.30 4.52
C GLU A 49 0.68 -0.40 3.14
N ILE A 50 0.04 0.23 2.15
CA ILE A 50 0.00 -0.28 0.77
C ILE A 50 1.42 -0.43 0.21
N ASN A 51 2.24 0.60 0.35
CA ASN A 51 3.63 0.60 -0.13
C ASN A 51 4.46 -0.47 0.58
N THR A 52 4.30 -0.63 1.89
CA THR A 52 5.00 -1.66 2.67
C THR A 52 4.67 -3.06 2.15
N ARG A 53 3.40 -3.34 1.84
CA ARG A 53 2.97 -4.64 1.30
C ARG A 53 3.46 -4.88 -0.12
N LYS A 54 3.35 -3.86 -0.98
CA LYS A 54 3.87 -3.93 -2.35
C LYS A 54 5.37 -4.14 -2.37
N HIS A 55 6.11 -3.49 -1.47
CA HIS A 55 7.55 -3.66 -1.35
C HIS A 55 7.90 -5.08 -0.84
N LYS A 56 7.21 -5.59 0.18
CA LYS A 56 7.38 -6.97 0.65
C LYS A 56 7.14 -7.99 -0.48
N GLU A 57 6.12 -7.79 -1.30
CA GLU A 57 5.86 -8.67 -2.44
C GLU A 57 6.93 -8.53 -3.53
N ALA A 58 7.38 -7.32 -3.84
CA ALA A 58 8.45 -7.09 -4.80
C ALA A 58 9.78 -7.74 -4.36
N VAL A 59 10.11 -7.68 -3.06
CA VAL A 59 11.29 -8.36 -2.49
C VAL A 59 11.17 -9.88 -2.63
N ARG A 60 10.00 -10.46 -2.33
CA ARG A 60 9.76 -11.90 -2.51
C ARG A 60 9.93 -12.35 -3.96
N ILE A 61 9.47 -11.54 -4.92
CA ILE A 61 9.63 -11.83 -6.36
C ILE A 61 11.09 -11.70 -6.78
N ALA A 62 11.82 -10.70 -6.27
CA ALA A 62 13.24 -10.51 -6.54
C ALA A 62 14.08 -11.70 -6.03
N GLU A 63 13.77 -12.24 -4.85
CA GLU A 63 14.45 -13.41 -4.28
C GLU A 63 14.17 -14.71 -5.06
N GLN A 64 13.02 -14.82 -5.74
CA GLN A 64 12.71 -15.97 -6.61
C GLN A 64 13.28 -15.85 -8.03
N GLY A 65 13.70 -14.64 -8.45
CA GLY A 65 14.33 -14.38 -9.75
C GLY A 65 15.79 -14.81 -9.83
N ASP A 66 16.49 -14.90 -8.70
CA ASP A 66 17.93 -15.22 -8.63
C ASP A 66 18.23 -16.73 -8.52
N LEU A 67 17.21 -17.59 -8.34
CA LEU A 67 17.39 -19.06 -8.19
C LEU A 67 17.19 -19.88 -9.47
N LYS A 68 17.08 -19.25 -10.65
CA LYS A 68 17.03 -19.96 -11.95
C LYS A 68 18.23 -19.64 -12.82
N MET A 69 19.44 -19.68 -12.26
CA MET A 69 20.64 -19.68 -13.09
C MET A 69 21.80 -20.47 -12.48
N SER A 70 21.55 -21.75 -12.16
CA SER A 70 22.57 -22.79 -12.23
C SER A 70 21.87 -24.12 -12.40
N ASP A 71 22.52 -25.07 -13.06
CA ASP A 71 22.13 -26.47 -13.19
C ASP A 71 21.28 -26.82 -14.42
N ASN A 72 21.78 -26.45 -15.60
CA ASN A 72 21.88 -27.40 -16.72
C ASN A 72 22.71 -26.81 -17.87
N PHE A 73 24.04 -26.96 -17.79
CA PHE A 73 24.88 -27.02 -18.98
C PHE A 73 25.45 -28.45 -19.11
N PRO A 74 24.75 -29.38 -19.78
CA PRO A 74 25.42 -30.52 -20.37
C PRO A 74 25.77 -30.12 -21.81
N CYS A 75 27.01 -29.70 -22.06
CA CYS A 75 27.54 -29.67 -23.42
C CYS A 75 28.90 -30.35 -23.44
N CYS A 76 28.99 -31.28 -24.38
CA CYS A 76 30.07 -32.23 -24.67
C CYS A 76 31.43 -31.56 -24.89
#